data_AF-A0A1G5C4Z1-F1
#
_entry.id   AF-A0A1G5C4Z1-F1
#
_cell.length_a   1.000
_cell.length_b   1.000
_cell.length_c   1.000
_cell.angle_alpha   90.00
_cell.angle_beta   90.00
_cell.angle_gamma   90.00
#
_symmetry.space_group_name_H-M   'P 1'
#
loop_
_entity.id
_entity.type
_entity.pdbx_description
1 polymer ?
#
loop_
_entity_poly.entity_id
_entity_poly.type
_entity_poly.pdbx_seq_one_letter_code
_entity_poly.pdbx_strand_id
1 'polypeptide(L)'
;MKNLPLNRLGPHESTPGVVNFGILLPWISAADGNRLFVKIIHERDQFIQAIQPLAFELRHDVNADYGDIWSAAVDFNTTRDSQPGSHFGAPDRHVYRFELHNPNAGALDWIVDPYAREYATGKLSAFTLGYTPYSWSAGETGWRTPALNDLILYELNLAEFGTGLQGAIDRLDYLADLGVNALSVMPVNNVSLEVDWGYLPLGYFGVDERFGRRDDFQRFVDAAHQRGLAVIVDAVYGHTGEDFPYADLYRRLQYQENPFMGLFAQNYFGVSTDFNRTLTRDFFFSVNLHWLNTYHIDGFRYDCVPNYWDGALGMGYANLVFHTYEYVRTSIASLTSLSRFDAPEGPRLIQIAEQLEAPEQILEQSYSNATWQNATYGAAVACARGAAGAIGNLGQRLGALGYVEQATHNGETMVKAPLQYIENHDHSRFLCEFSLRHRDWNLLFAEGDRTQ
;
A
#
# COMPACT_ATOMS: atom_id res chain seq x y z
N MET A 1 -12.63 -14.01 1.46
CA MET A 1 -12.73 -12.56 1.69
C MET A 1 -13.66 -11.96 0.65
N LYS A 2 -14.32 -10.85 0.96
CA LYS A 2 -15.21 -10.11 0.04
C LYS A 2 -14.57 -8.79 -0.35
N ASN A 3 -14.77 -8.37 -1.60
CA ASN A 3 -14.44 -7.02 -2.02
C ASN A 3 -15.47 -6.06 -1.44
N LEU A 4 -15.01 -4.99 -0.78
CA LEU A 4 -15.85 -3.95 -0.23
C LEU A 4 -16.54 -3.18 -1.37
N PRO A 5 -17.78 -2.70 -1.17
CA PRO A 5 -18.51 -1.97 -2.19
C PRO A 5 -17.97 -0.53 -2.29
N LEU A 6 -16.83 -0.35 -2.96
CA LEU A 6 -16.19 0.97 -3.13
C LEU A 6 -17.03 1.96 -3.94
N ASN A 7 -18.05 1.49 -4.65
CA ASN A 7 -19.09 2.32 -5.23
C ASN A 7 -20.13 2.84 -4.21
N ARG A 8 -19.94 2.54 -2.92
CA ARG A 8 -20.74 3.03 -1.80
C ARG A 8 -19.90 3.58 -0.65
N LEU A 9 -18.57 3.46 -0.74
CA LEU A 9 -17.62 3.84 0.31
C LEU A 9 -16.56 4.77 -0.29
N GLY A 10 -16.20 5.79 0.47
CA GLY A 10 -15.36 6.87 -0.03
C GLY A 10 -16.12 7.85 -0.93
N PRO A 11 -15.41 8.88 -1.42
CA PRO A 11 -15.94 9.88 -2.32
C PRO A 11 -15.96 9.29 -3.74
N HIS A 12 -17.11 9.33 -4.40
CA HIS A 12 -17.21 8.98 -5.82
C HIS A 12 -18.34 9.75 -6.49
N GLU A 13 -18.10 10.18 -7.73
CA GLU A 13 -19.09 10.86 -8.52
C GLU A 13 -20.03 9.83 -9.17
N SER A 14 -21.34 9.87 -8.85
CA SER A 14 -22.32 8.95 -9.44
C SER A 14 -22.86 9.44 -10.79
N THR A 15 -22.98 10.76 -10.90
CA THR A 15 -23.30 11.50 -12.11
C THR A 15 -22.53 12.82 -12.06
N PRO A 16 -22.17 13.43 -13.21
CA PRO A 16 -21.39 14.66 -13.23
C PRO A 16 -21.90 15.72 -12.24
N GLY A 17 -21.05 16.15 -11.31
CA GLY A 17 -21.39 17.13 -10.27
C GLY A 17 -22.12 16.59 -9.04
N VAL A 18 -22.41 15.28 -8.95
CA VAL A 18 -23.02 14.66 -7.76
C VAL A 18 -22.05 13.67 -7.13
N VAL A 19 -21.51 14.03 -5.97
CA VAL A 19 -20.53 13.21 -5.25
C VAL A 19 -21.20 12.51 -4.08
N ASN A 20 -21.13 11.19 -4.08
CA ASN A 20 -21.53 10.37 -2.95
C ASN A 20 -20.36 10.21 -2.00
N PHE A 21 -20.65 10.23 -0.71
CA PHE A 21 -19.74 9.90 0.38
C PHE A 21 -20.32 8.72 1.13
N GLY A 22 -19.48 7.77 1.53
CA GLY A 22 -19.90 6.69 2.41
C GLY A 22 -18.78 6.17 3.29
N ILE A 23 -19.11 5.80 4.52
CA ILE A 23 -18.15 5.30 5.50
C ILE A 23 -18.79 4.22 6.36
N LEU A 24 -18.04 3.14 6.60
CA LEU A 24 -18.39 2.11 7.58
C LEU A 24 -17.85 2.52 8.94
N LEU A 25 -18.72 2.56 9.95
CA LEU A 25 -18.36 2.86 11.33
C LEU A 25 -19.13 1.91 12.27
N PRO A 26 -18.80 0.60 12.28
CA PRO A 26 -19.56 -0.38 13.05
C PRO A 26 -19.72 0.03 14.52
N TRP A 27 -20.90 -0.16 15.08
CA TRP A 27 -21.28 0.21 16.46
C TRP A 27 -21.50 1.71 16.70
N ILE A 28 -21.32 2.56 15.69
CA ILE A 28 -21.65 3.99 15.75
C ILE A 28 -22.99 4.17 15.03
N SER A 29 -24.08 4.02 15.79
CA SER A 29 -25.44 3.99 15.25
C SER A 29 -26.21 5.29 15.47
N ALA A 30 -27.07 5.67 14.52
CA ALA A 30 -28.01 6.79 14.72
C ALA A 30 -29.00 6.51 15.86
N ALA A 31 -29.30 5.24 16.14
CA ALA A 31 -30.17 4.83 17.24
C ALA A 31 -29.64 5.26 18.62
N ASP A 32 -28.31 5.39 18.76
CA ASP A 32 -27.64 5.86 19.97
C ASP A 32 -27.53 7.39 20.03
N GLY A 33 -28.21 8.11 19.13
CA GLY A 33 -28.19 9.57 19.03
C GLY A 33 -26.97 10.15 18.30
N ASN A 34 -26.15 9.31 17.66
CA ASN A 34 -25.06 9.77 16.82
C ASN A 34 -25.57 10.51 15.59
N ARG A 35 -24.86 11.55 15.16
CA ARG A 35 -25.06 12.22 13.88
C ARG A 35 -23.70 12.41 13.21
N LEU A 36 -23.59 12.04 11.94
CA LEU A 36 -22.33 12.12 11.21
C LEU A 36 -22.45 13.14 10.09
N PHE A 37 -21.40 13.95 9.90
CA PHE A 37 -21.35 14.97 8.86
C PHE A 37 -20.09 14.78 8.02
N VAL A 38 -20.18 15.08 6.73
CA VAL A 38 -19.02 15.35 5.89
C VAL A 38 -18.86 16.86 5.78
N LYS A 39 -17.68 17.36 6.14
CA LYS A 39 -17.28 18.76 5.98
C LYS A 39 -16.42 18.88 4.74
N ILE A 40 -16.85 19.69 3.79
CA ILE A 40 -16.22 19.82 2.47
C ILE A 40 -15.83 21.29 2.26
N ILE A 41 -14.62 21.51 1.77
CA ILE A 41 -14.15 22.83 1.33
C ILE A 41 -13.35 22.66 0.04
N HIS A 42 -13.46 23.64 -0.85
CA HIS A 42 -12.60 23.67 -2.03
C HIS A 42 -11.16 23.94 -1.57
N GLU A 43 -10.18 23.24 -2.15
CA GLU A 43 -8.79 23.30 -1.66
C GLU A 43 -8.22 24.73 -1.58
N ARG A 44 -8.52 25.57 -2.58
CA ARG A 44 -8.06 26.97 -2.62
C ARG A 44 -8.60 27.83 -1.48
N ASP A 45 -9.67 27.39 -0.82
CA ASP A 45 -10.33 28.15 0.24
C ASP A 45 -9.84 27.77 1.64
N GLN A 46 -9.07 26.67 1.79
CA GLN A 46 -8.72 26.09 3.10
C GLN A 46 -7.95 27.05 4.02
N PHE A 47 -7.26 28.04 3.46
CA PHE A 47 -6.46 29.03 4.20
C PHE A 47 -7.14 30.41 4.26
N ILE A 48 -8.37 30.54 3.74
CA ILE A 48 -9.15 31.77 3.79
C ILE A 48 -10.07 31.69 5.01
N GLN A 49 -9.68 32.34 6.11
CA GLN A 49 -10.40 32.24 7.39
C GLN A 49 -11.90 32.55 7.31
N ALA A 50 -12.30 33.45 6.41
CA ALA A 50 -13.70 33.84 6.21
C ALA A 50 -14.55 32.78 5.50
N ILE A 51 -13.92 31.77 4.87
CA ILE A 51 -14.60 30.69 4.16
C ILE A 51 -14.47 29.42 5.02
N GLN A 52 -15.60 28.99 5.58
CA GLN A 52 -15.70 27.78 6.37
C GLN A 52 -16.16 26.60 5.52
N PRO A 53 -15.76 25.36 5.85
CA PRO A 53 -16.26 24.18 5.14
C PRO A 53 -17.77 24.05 5.28
N LEU A 54 -18.44 23.63 4.22
CA LEU A 54 -19.85 23.27 4.24
C LEU A 54 -20.02 21.87 4.83
N ALA A 55 -20.97 21.72 5.77
CA ALA A 55 -21.26 20.45 6.43
C ALA A 55 -22.55 19.83 5.89
N PHE A 56 -22.49 18.56 5.51
CA PHE A 56 -23.62 17.78 5.02
C PHE A 56 -23.84 16.58 5.93
N GLU A 57 -25.05 16.43 6.46
CA GLU A 57 -25.38 15.30 7.34
C GLU A 57 -25.50 14.01 6.53
N LEU A 58 -24.90 12.94 7.04
CA LEU A 58 -24.97 11.61 6.46
C LEU A 58 -26.19 10.86 7.02
N ARG A 59 -26.85 10.13 6.14
CA ARG A 59 -27.89 9.17 6.51
C ARG A 59 -27.25 7.87 6.96
N HIS A 60 -27.68 7.40 8.13
CA HIS A 60 -27.36 6.08 8.66
C HIS A 60 -28.19 4.98 8.01
N ASP A 61 -27.58 3.82 7.83
CA ASP A 61 -28.18 2.56 7.41
C ASP A 61 -27.38 1.39 8.04
N VAL A 62 -27.85 0.16 7.88
CA VAL A 62 -27.18 -1.04 8.38
C VAL A 62 -26.77 -1.93 7.21
N ASN A 63 -25.46 -2.12 7.06
CA ASN A 63 -24.88 -3.12 6.19
C ASN A 63 -24.97 -4.51 6.85
N ALA A 64 -25.46 -5.50 6.10
CA ALA A 64 -25.67 -6.85 6.62
C ALA A 64 -24.38 -7.56 7.07
N ASP A 65 -23.24 -7.25 6.45
CA ASP A 65 -21.95 -7.88 6.74
C ASP A 65 -21.13 -7.10 7.78
N TYR A 66 -21.24 -5.77 7.78
CA TYR A 66 -20.31 -4.90 8.52
C TYR A 66 -20.97 -4.01 9.58
N GLY A 67 -22.31 -3.98 9.67
CA GLY A 67 -23.02 -3.13 10.62
C GLY A 67 -23.21 -1.70 10.12
N ASP A 68 -22.99 -0.70 10.96
CA ASP A 68 -23.39 0.68 10.68
C ASP A 68 -22.62 1.31 9.50
N ILE A 69 -23.37 1.79 8.53
CA ILE A 69 -22.88 2.54 7.36
C ILE A 69 -23.54 3.91 7.32
N TRP A 70 -22.77 4.92 6.97
CA TRP A 70 -23.24 6.29 6.84
C TRP A 70 -22.98 6.78 5.43
N SER A 71 -23.92 7.50 4.83
CA SER A 71 -23.76 8.00 3.46
C SER A 71 -24.51 9.31 3.18
N ALA A 72 -23.97 10.11 2.27
CA ALA A 72 -24.61 11.32 1.76
C ALA A 72 -24.35 11.45 0.26
N ALA A 73 -25.25 12.10 -0.45
CA ALA A 73 -25.04 12.54 -1.83
C ALA A 73 -25.07 14.07 -1.83
N VAL A 74 -24.00 14.69 -2.30
CA VAL A 74 -23.87 16.15 -2.41
C VAL A 74 -23.90 16.52 -3.88
N ASP A 75 -24.95 17.25 -4.28
CA ASP A 75 -25.09 17.76 -5.64
C ASP A 75 -24.45 19.15 -5.74
N PHE A 76 -23.25 19.22 -6.30
CA PHE A 76 -22.51 20.47 -6.54
C PHE A 76 -23.14 21.31 -7.65
N ASN A 77 -24.03 20.75 -8.46
CA ASN A 77 -24.76 21.52 -9.47
C ASN A 77 -25.82 22.43 -8.84
N THR A 78 -26.36 22.06 -7.68
CA THR A 78 -27.41 22.81 -6.98
C THR A 78 -26.96 23.39 -5.65
N THR A 79 -25.99 22.76 -4.98
CA THR A 79 -25.38 23.30 -3.76
C THR A 79 -24.57 24.54 -4.10
N ARG A 80 -24.78 25.60 -3.31
CA ARG A 80 -24.06 26.87 -3.45
C ARG A 80 -23.48 27.25 -2.12
N ASP A 81 -22.22 27.66 -2.12
CA ASP A 81 -21.66 28.37 -0.98
C ASP A 81 -21.98 29.86 -1.11
N SER A 82 -22.63 30.40 -0.08
CA SER A 82 -23.00 31.82 -0.03
C SER A 82 -21.87 32.71 0.49
N GLN A 83 -20.77 32.10 0.96
CA GLN A 83 -19.61 32.82 1.46
C GLN A 83 -18.90 33.54 0.30
N PRO A 84 -18.69 34.87 0.40
CA PRO A 84 -18.08 35.65 -0.68
C PRO A 84 -16.69 35.12 -1.07
N GLY A 85 -16.51 34.85 -2.37
CA GLY A 85 -15.23 34.39 -2.92
C GLY A 85 -14.96 32.89 -2.77
N SER A 86 -15.93 32.11 -2.26
CA SER A 86 -15.83 30.65 -2.22
C SER A 86 -15.74 30.04 -3.61
N HIS A 87 -14.88 29.04 -3.74
CA HIS A 87 -14.69 28.21 -4.93
C HIS A 87 -15.45 26.87 -4.82
N PHE A 88 -16.29 26.69 -3.80
CA PHE A 88 -17.07 25.45 -3.66
C PHE A 88 -17.85 25.10 -4.93
N GLY A 89 -17.63 23.87 -5.44
CA GLY A 89 -18.26 23.38 -6.67
C GLY A 89 -17.60 23.84 -7.97
N ALA A 90 -16.50 24.61 -7.90
CA ALA A 90 -15.62 24.77 -9.05
C ALA A 90 -15.00 23.41 -9.44
N PRO A 91 -14.64 23.21 -10.72
CA PRO A 91 -13.77 22.09 -11.10
C PRO A 91 -12.50 22.10 -10.25
N ASP A 92 -11.88 20.92 -10.09
CA ASP A 92 -10.67 20.64 -9.28
C ASP A 92 -10.98 20.02 -7.90
N ARG A 93 -9.94 19.99 -7.07
CA ARG A 93 -9.88 19.26 -5.81
C ARG A 93 -10.64 19.96 -4.70
N HIS A 94 -11.42 19.15 -3.99
CA HIS A 94 -11.99 19.49 -2.72
C HIS A 94 -11.36 18.61 -1.64
N VAL A 95 -11.15 19.20 -0.47
CA VAL A 95 -10.70 18.48 0.71
C VAL A 95 -11.88 18.32 1.65
N TYR A 96 -11.92 17.19 2.34
CA TYR A 96 -13.01 16.87 3.25
C TYR A 96 -12.53 16.04 4.44
N ARG A 97 -13.38 16.00 5.45
CA ARG A 97 -13.25 15.15 6.62
C ARG A 97 -14.63 14.83 7.17
N PHE A 98 -14.73 13.81 8.00
CA PHE A 98 -15.95 13.54 8.76
C PHE A 98 -15.90 14.18 10.14
N GLU A 99 -17.07 14.55 10.63
CA GLU A 99 -17.31 14.99 12.01
C GLU A 99 -18.46 14.18 12.60
N LEU A 100 -18.22 13.55 13.76
CA LEU A 100 -19.22 12.82 14.52
C LEU A 100 -19.72 13.67 15.68
N HIS A 101 -21.03 13.86 15.79
CA HIS A 101 -21.66 14.37 17.00
C HIS A 101 -22.18 13.17 17.79
N ASN A 102 -21.53 12.90 18.92
CA ASN A 102 -21.87 11.81 19.82
C ASN A 102 -22.46 12.37 21.13
N PRO A 103 -23.57 11.82 21.66
CA PRO A 103 -24.20 12.34 22.88
C PRO A 103 -23.31 12.29 24.14
N ASN A 104 -22.35 11.36 24.20
CA ASN A 104 -21.50 11.16 25.37
C ASN A 104 -20.12 11.84 25.23
N ALA A 105 -19.60 11.95 24.01
CA ALA A 105 -18.27 12.50 23.72
C ALA A 105 -18.29 13.91 23.11
N GLY A 106 -19.46 14.44 22.76
CA GLY A 106 -19.60 15.72 22.06
C GLY A 106 -19.22 15.63 20.58
N ALA A 107 -18.72 16.73 20.01
CA ALA A 107 -18.29 16.78 18.62
C ALA A 107 -16.85 16.28 18.47
N LEU A 108 -16.67 15.21 17.69
CA LEU A 108 -15.40 14.64 17.30
C LEU A 108 -15.15 14.96 15.82
N ASP A 109 -14.41 16.03 15.56
CA ASP A 109 -14.02 16.45 14.21
C ASP A 109 -12.74 15.71 13.75
N TRP A 110 -12.33 15.95 12.50
CA TRP A 110 -11.10 15.42 11.89
C TRP A 110 -11.02 13.89 11.81
N ILE A 111 -12.14 13.25 11.49
CA ILE A 111 -12.16 11.83 11.16
C ILE A 111 -11.78 11.68 9.69
N VAL A 112 -10.61 11.08 9.44
CA VAL A 112 -10.14 10.79 8.07
C VAL A 112 -11.00 9.70 7.46
N ASP A 113 -11.21 9.75 6.15
CA ASP A 113 -11.91 8.70 5.44
C ASP A 113 -10.96 7.51 5.16
N PRO A 114 -11.20 6.31 5.75
CA PRO A 114 -10.39 5.13 5.45
C PRO A 114 -10.59 4.64 4.01
N TYR A 115 -11.63 5.15 3.33
CA TYR A 115 -12.00 4.88 1.96
C TYR A 115 -11.74 6.06 1.01
N ALA A 116 -10.94 7.06 1.41
CA ALA A 116 -10.49 8.07 0.45
C ALA A 116 -9.62 7.44 -0.64
N ARG A 117 -9.61 8.06 -1.84
CA ARG A 117 -8.76 7.65 -2.98
C ARG A 117 -7.76 8.74 -3.39
N GLU A 118 -7.97 9.93 -2.86
CA GLU A 118 -7.10 11.08 -2.96
C GLU A 118 -6.95 11.65 -1.54
N TYR A 119 -5.81 12.27 -1.30
CA TYR A 119 -5.48 12.87 -0.01
C TYR A 119 -4.97 14.29 -0.24
N ALA A 120 -5.01 15.09 0.82
CA ALA A 120 -4.25 16.32 0.91
C ALA A 120 -3.33 16.24 2.13
N THR A 121 -2.49 17.25 2.33
CA THR A 121 -1.47 17.24 3.38
C THR A 121 -2.04 16.90 4.77
N GLY A 122 -1.37 15.98 5.47
CA GLY A 122 -1.73 15.55 6.81
C GLY A 122 -2.97 14.65 6.82
N LYS A 123 -3.99 15.01 7.61
CA LYS A 123 -5.19 14.20 7.89
C LYS A 123 -6.37 14.50 6.97
N LEU A 124 -6.14 15.18 5.84
CA LEU A 124 -7.20 15.58 4.94
C LEU A 124 -7.42 14.52 3.87
N SER A 125 -8.67 14.04 3.78
CA SER A 125 -9.11 13.29 2.61
C SER A 125 -9.47 14.25 1.49
N ALA A 126 -9.35 13.80 0.24
CA ALA A 126 -9.66 14.63 -0.91
C ALA A 126 -10.43 13.87 -1.99
N PHE A 127 -11.00 14.63 -2.92
CA PHE A 127 -11.52 14.13 -4.18
C PHE A 127 -11.45 15.22 -5.25
N THR A 128 -11.34 14.82 -6.51
CA THR A 128 -11.40 15.72 -7.65
C THR A 128 -12.80 15.71 -8.27
N LEU A 129 -13.45 16.88 -8.32
CA LEU A 129 -14.75 17.02 -8.98
C LEU A 129 -14.55 16.95 -10.50
N GLY A 130 -15.31 16.07 -11.18
CA GLY A 130 -15.10 15.80 -12.60
C GLY A 130 -13.82 15.02 -12.92
N TYR A 131 -13.34 14.17 -11.99
CA TYR A 131 -12.19 13.31 -12.20
C TYR A 131 -12.30 12.51 -13.51
N THR A 132 -11.26 12.59 -14.33
CA THR A 132 -11.11 11.77 -15.53
C THR A 132 -10.13 10.63 -15.27
N PRO A 133 -10.48 9.36 -15.55
CA PRO A 133 -9.54 8.26 -15.42
C PRO A 133 -8.26 8.48 -16.25
N TYR A 134 -7.12 8.09 -15.70
CA TYR A 134 -5.84 8.10 -16.41
C TYR A 134 -5.93 7.27 -17.71
N SER A 135 -5.37 7.82 -18.78
CA SER A 135 -5.28 7.16 -20.08
C SER A 135 -3.93 6.48 -20.22
N TRP A 136 -3.89 5.17 -20.00
CA TRP A 136 -2.69 4.34 -20.17
C TRP A 136 -2.15 4.39 -21.60
N SER A 137 -0.83 4.24 -21.72
CA SER A 137 -0.16 4.14 -23.01
C SER A 137 -0.61 2.91 -23.81
N ALA A 138 -0.41 2.93 -25.13
CA ALA A 138 -0.78 1.80 -25.98
C ALA A 138 -0.02 0.51 -25.62
N GLY A 139 1.24 0.65 -25.15
CA GLY A 139 2.09 -0.47 -24.76
C GLY A 139 1.59 -1.20 -23.51
N GLU A 140 0.82 -0.54 -22.65
CA GLU A 140 0.28 -1.13 -21.42
C GLU A 140 -0.55 -2.40 -21.69
N THR A 141 -1.30 -2.44 -22.80
CA THR A 141 -2.09 -3.62 -23.18
C THR A 141 -1.22 -4.86 -23.45
N GLY A 142 0.01 -4.63 -23.91
CA GLY A 142 1.01 -5.67 -24.17
C GLY A 142 1.93 -5.97 -22.99
N TRP A 143 1.87 -5.19 -21.91
CA TRP A 143 2.72 -5.39 -20.72
C TRP A 143 2.50 -6.77 -20.11
N ARG A 144 3.59 -7.44 -19.73
CA ARG A 144 3.56 -8.71 -18.99
C ARG A 144 4.58 -8.64 -17.86
N THR A 145 4.14 -8.98 -16.67
CA THR A 145 5.01 -9.06 -15.50
C THR A 145 6.16 -10.07 -15.77
N PRO A 146 7.42 -9.74 -15.44
CA PRO A 146 8.56 -10.64 -15.64
C PRO A 146 8.40 -11.96 -14.89
N ALA A 147 9.14 -12.99 -15.33
CA ALA A 147 9.18 -14.26 -14.63
C ALA A 147 9.81 -14.09 -13.24
N LEU A 148 9.23 -14.75 -12.22
CA LEU A 148 9.63 -14.58 -10.82
C LEU A 148 11.10 -14.90 -10.56
N ASN A 149 11.66 -15.90 -11.25
CA ASN A 149 13.06 -16.32 -11.10
C ASN A 149 14.06 -15.38 -11.78
N ASP A 150 13.59 -14.48 -12.64
CA ASP A 150 14.43 -13.49 -13.33
C ASP A 150 14.38 -12.12 -12.65
N LEU A 151 13.64 -11.97 -11.54
CA LEU A 151 13.44 -10.68 -10.90
C LEU A 151 14.73 -10.15 -10.25
N ILE A 152 15.11 -8.94 -10.64
CA ILE A 152 16.17 -8.14 -10.05
C ILE A 152 15.54 -6.82 -9.61
N LEU A 153 15.41 -6.65 -8.28
CA LEU A 153 14.66 -5.57 -7.68
C LEU A 153 15.58 -4.40 -7.29
N TYR A 154 15.07 -3.18 -7.48
CA TYR A 154 15.60 -1.97 -6.85
C TYR A 154 14.57 -1.42 -5.87
N GLU A 155 14.91 -1.40 -4.57
CA GLU A 155 14.08 -0.72 -3.57
C GLU A 155 14.26 0.80 -3.68
N LEU A 156 13.15 1.54 -3.69
CA LEU A 156 13.19 2.99 -3.82
C LEU A 156 12.23 3.71 -2.87
N ASN A 157 12.77 4.71 -2.19
CA ASN A 157 11.99 5.79 -1.60
C ASN A 157 11.81 6.90 -2.65
N LEU A 158 10.57 7.21 -3.02
CA LEU A 158 10.29 8.21 -4.06
C LEU A 158 10.81 9.61 -3.71
N ALA A 159 10.72 10.01 -2.44
CA ALA A 159 11.20 11.32 -2.00
C ALA A 159 12.73 11.41 -2.05
N GLU A 160 13.43 10.38 -1.58
CA GLU A 160 14.90 10.41 -1.51
C GLU A 160 15.59 10.12 -2.85
N PHE A 161 15.02 9.25 -3.68
CA PHE A 161 15.61 8.87 -4.97
C PHE A 161 15.36 9.92 -6.06
N GLY A 162 14.12 10.40 -6.16
CA GLY A 162 13.64 11.20 -7.27
C GLY A 162 13.08 12.55 -6.87
N THR A 163 13.09 12.92 -5.58
CA THR A 163 12.34 14.10 -5.08
C THR A 163 10.88 14.09 -5.52
N GLY A 164 10.25 12.91 -5.50
CA GLY A 164 8.88 12.66 -5.94
C GLY A 164 8.78 11.84 -7.23
N LEU A 165 7.55 11.66 -7.71
CA LEU A 165 7.25 10.77 -8.83
C LEU A 165 7.91 11.18 -10.14
N GLN A 166 7.89 12.47 -10.47
CA GLN A 166 8.47 12.94 -11.74
C GLN A 166 9.99 12.67 -11.81
N GLY A 167 10.74 12.99 -10.76
CA GLY A 167 12.18 12.74 -10.81
C GLY A 167 12.53 11.25 -10.70
N ALA A 168 11.65 10.41 -10.15
CA ALA A 168 11.77 8.96 -10.28
C ALA A 168 11.58 8.50 -11.73
N ILE A 169 10.55 9.02 -12.43
CA ILE A 169 10.31 8.78 -13.87
C ILE A 169 11.54 9.15 -14.70
N ASP A 170 12.13 10.32 -14.45
CA ASP A 170 13.30 10.83 -15.19
C ASP A 170 14.54 9.94 -15.04
N ARG A 171 14.56 9.04 -14.05
CA ARG A 171 15.68 8.13 -13.75
C ARG A 171 15.38 6.67 -14.09
N LEU A 172 14.21 6.35 -14.63
CA LEU A 172 13.86 4.96 -14.97
C LEU A 172 14.79 4.37 -16.04
N ASP A 173 15.28 5.18 -16.98
CA ASP A 173 16.25 4.73 -18.00
C ASP A 173 17.56 4.28 -17.37
N TYR A 174 18.02 4.96 -16.31
CA TYR A 174 19.20 4.54 -15.54
C TYR A 174 18.95 3.21 -14.82
N LEU A 175 17.78 3.03 -14.21
CA LEU A 175 17.44 1.78 -13.52
C LEU A 175 17.36 0.59 -14.50
N ALA A 176 16.75 0.80 -15.67
CA ALA A 176 16.72 -0.22 -16.72
C ALA A 176 18.12 -0.56 -17.23
N ASP A 177 19.00 0.44 -17.44
CA ASP A 177 20.39 0.25 -17.87
C ASP A 177 21.25 -0.48 -16.82
N LEU A 178 20.98 -0.25 -15.52
CA LEU A 178 21.58 -1.00 -14.42
C LEU A 178 21.27 -2.51 -14.48
N GLY A 179 20.24 -2.90 -15.24
CA GLY A 179 19.79 -4.28 -15.39
C GLY A 179 18.73 -4.72 -14.38
N VAL A 180 18.15 -3.77 -13.64
CA VAL A 180 16.98 -4.07 -12.79
C VAL A 180 15.74 -4.21 -13.67
N ASN A 181 14.82 -5.09 -13.31
CA ASN A 181 13.57 -5.31 -14.04
C ASN A 181 12.33 -5.20 -13.14
N ALA A 182 12.52 -4.84 -11.88
CA ALA A 182 11.45 -4.59 -10.93
C ALA A 182 11.84 -3.49 -9.95
N LEU A 183 10.85 -2.70 -9.55
CA LEU A 183 10.95 -1.60 -8.61
C LEU A 183 10.15 -1.96 -7.36
N SER A 184 10.78 -1.97 -6.20
CA SER A 184 10.09 -2.09 -4.91
C SER A 184 9.92 -0.70 -4.30
N VAL A 185 8.73 -0.12 -4.50
CA VAL A 185 8.41 1.22 -4.02
C VAL A 185 8.03 1.11 -2.55
N MET A 186 8.79 1.79 -1.69
CA MET A 186 8.46 1.96 -0.26
C MET A 186 7.06 2.56 -0.08
N PRO A 187 6.43 2.46 1.10
CA PRO A 187 5.01 2.77 1.25
C PRO A 187 4.65 4.17 0.77
N VAL A 188 3.75 4.23 -0.21
CA VAL A 188 3.25 5.48 -0.80
C VAL A 188 1.92 5.94 -0.21
N ASN A 189 1.45 5.22 0.80
CA ASN A 189 0.19 5.46 1.49
C ASN A 189 0.20 6.80 2.23
N ASN A 190 -0.99 7.36 2.45
CA ASN A 190 -1.12 8.60 3.19
C ASN A 190 -0.73 8.44 4.66
N VAL A 191 0.05 9.38 5.17
CA VAL A 191 0.51 9.45 6.57
C VAL A 191 0.33 10.85 7.16
N SER A 192 0.48 10.97 8.48
CA SER A 192 0.19 12.21 9.21
C SER A 192 1.32 13.22 9.13
N LEU A 193 2.56 12.77 8.92
CA LEU A 193 3.77 13.58 8.91
C LEU A 193 4.27 13.84 7.49
N GLU A 194 4.81 15.03 7.25
CA GLU A 194 5.36 15.40 5.94
C GLU A 194 6.64 14.63 5.61
N VAL A 195 7.52 14.43 6.61
CA VAL A 195 8.75 13.65 6.48
C VAL A 195 8.55 12.33 7.20
N ASP A 196 8.25 11.30 6.43
CA ASP A 196 7.91 9.96 6.92
C ASP A 196 8.14 8.94 5.80
N TRP A 197 8.67 7.77 6.15
CA TRP A 197 8.91 6.67 5.20
C TRP A 197 7.65 5.87 4.84
N GLY A 198 6.51 6.15 5.47
CA GLY A 198 5.20 5.64 5.08
C GLY A 198 4.70 4.45 5.92
N TYR A 199 5.46 4.00 6.93
CA TYR A 199 5.15 2.81 7.73
C TYR A 199 4.13 3.03 8.85
N LEU A 200 3.54 4.23 8.96
CA LEU A 200 2.41 4.52 9.84
C LEU A 200 1.19 5.01 9.03
N PRO A 201 0.64 4.16 8.14
CA PRO A 201 -0.40 4.56 7.20
C PRO A 201 -1.69 4.95 7.92
N LEU A 202 -2.35 5.99 7.42
CA LEU A 202 -3.70 6.39 7.80
C LEU A 202 -4.68 6.40 6.62
N GLY A 203 -4.19 6.22 5.39
CA GLY A 203 -4.99 6.01 4.19
C GLY A 203 -4.36 4.97 3.26
N TYR A 204 -5.15 4.02 2.76
CA TYR A 204 -4.64 2.79 2.12
C TYR A 204 -4.91 2.64 0.62
N PHE A 205 -5.76 3.48 0.04
CA PHE A 205 -6.26 3.28 -1.33
C PHE A 205 -5.81 4.38 -2.30
N GLY A 206 -4.95 5.28 -1.84
CA GLY A 206 -4.46 6.38 -2.63
C GLY A 206 -3.01 6.67 -2.29
N VAL A 207 -2.39 7.39 -3.20
CA VAL A 207 -1.01 7.87 -3.06
C VAL A 207 -1.03 9.13 -2.21
N ASP A 208 -0.07 9.24 -1.30
CA ASP A 208 0.13 10.42 -0.50
C ASP A 208 0.48 11.63 -1.37
N GLU A 209 -0.17 12.76 -1.09
CA GLU A 209 0.05 14.04 -1.76
C GLU A 209 1.53 14.47 -1.81
N ARG A 210 2.34 14.02 -0.84
CA ARG A 210 3.80 14.26 -0.81
C ARG A 210 4.52 13.79 -2.06
N PHE A 211 4.01 12.75 -2.72
CA PHE A 211 4.64 12.18 -3.91
C PHE A 211 4.01 12.69 -5.21
N GLY A 212 2.74 13.11 -5.15
CA GLY A 212 1.92 13.55 -6.26
C GLY A 212 0.50 13.02 -6.15
N ARG A 213 -0.25 13.13 -7.24
CA ARG A 213 -1.64 12.71 -7.32
C ARG A 213 -1.77 11.27 -7.82
N ARG A 214 -3.02 10.78 -7.82
CA ARG A 214 -3.36 9.44 -8.31
C ARG A 214 -2.86 9.19 -9.75
N ASP A 215 -3.06 10.16 -10.64
CA ASP A 215 -2.63 10.09 -12.04
C ASP A 215 -1.10 10.18 -12.19
N ASP A 216 -0.41 10.92 -11.32
CA ASP A 216 1.05 10.94 -11.30
C ASP A 216 1.65 9.55 -11.03
N PHE A 217 1.07 8.79 -10.10
CA PHE A 217 1.55 7.44 -9.81
C PHE A 217 1.20 6.46 -10.92
N GLN A 218 0.00 6.57 -11.51
CA GLN A 218 -0.35 5.78 -12.70
C GLN A 218 0.61 6.07 -13.86
N ARG A 219 1.00 7.33 -14.06
CA ARG A 219 2.03 7.73 -15.03
C ARG A 219 3.40 7.14 -14.70
N PHE A 220 3.78 7.07 -13.43
CA PHE A 220 5.02 6.42 -13.01
C PHE A 220 5.02 4.92 -13.35
N VAL A 221 3.93 4.22 -13.03
CA VAL A 221 3.76 2.79 -13.35
C VAL A 221 3.79 2.56 -14.86
N ASP A 222 3.04 3.36 -15.62
CA ASP A 222 3.01 3.27 -17.09
C ASP A 222 4.41 3.49 -17.68
N ALA A 223 5.13 4.52 -17.22
CA ALA A 223 6.49 4.83 -17.66
C ALA A 223 7.51 3.73 -17.30
N ALA A 224 7.31 3.04 -16.17
CA ALA A 224 8.11 1.89 -15.74
C ALA A 224 7.84 0.67 -16.63
N HIS A 225 6.58 0.34 -16.88
CA HIS A 225 6.20 -0.76 -17.78
C HIS A 225 6.75 -0.56 -19.20
N GLN A 226 6.71 0.66 -19.73
CA GLN A 226 7.31 0.98 -21.04
C GLN A 226 8.83 0.74 -21.10
N ARG A 227 9.49 0.60 -19.95
CA ARG A 227 10.93 0.34 -19.81
C ARG A 227 11.25 -1.09 -19.36
N GLY A 228 10.26 -1.98 -19.32
CA GLY A 228 10.50 -3.34 -18.87
C GLY A 228 10.57 -3.49 -17.35
N LEU A 229 10.14 -2.49 -16.58
CA LEU A 229 10.25 -2.45 -15.13
C LEU A 229 8.89 -2.75 -14.49
N ALA A 230 8.79 -3.87 -13.77
CA ALA A 230 7.64 -4.14 -12.92
C ALA A 230 7.61 -3.20 -11.70
N VAL A 231 6.42 -2.88 -11.19
CA VAL A 231 6.24 -2.05 -9.99
C VAL A 231 5.58 -2.84 -8.87
N ILE A 232 6.27 -2.95 -7.75
CA ILE A 232 5.81 -3.59 -6.51
C ILE A 232 5.64 -2.50 -5.47
N VAL A 233 4.53 -2.51 -4.72
CA VAL A 233 4.31 -1.55 -3.64
C VAL A 233 4.46 -2.22 -2.29
N ASP A 234 5.14 -1.55 -1.36
CA ASP A 234 5.25 -1.98 0.01
C ASP A 234 3.96 -1.71 0.80
N ALA A 235 3.40 -2.77 1.38
CA ALA A 235 2.07 -2.85 1.95
C ALA A 235 2.13 -3.12 3.45
N VAL A 236 1.70 -2.13 4.23
CA VAL A 236 1.81 -2.13 5.70
C VAL A 236 0.46 -2.45 6.32
N TYR A 237 0.18 -3.74 6.51
CA TYR A 237 -1.14 -4.19 6.99
C TYR A 237 -1.13 -4.66 8.44
N GLY A 238 0.02 -4.91 9.05
CA GLY A 238 0.09 -5.37 10.44
C GLY A 238 -0.34 -4.31 11.46
N HIS A 239 -0.21 -3.04 11.13
CA HIS A 239 -0.49 -1.90 12.01
C HIS A 239 -0.91 -0.66 11.20
N THR A 240 -1.29 0.39 11.91
CA THR A 240 -1.75 1.66 11.34
C THR A 240 -1.07 2.82 12.07
N GLY A 241 -1.13 4.03 11.50
CA GLY A 241 -0.88 5.25 12.27
C GLY A 241 -1.95 5.46 13.35
N GLU A 242 -1.62 6.22 14.40
CA GLU A 242 -2.54 6.51 15.51
C GLU A 242 -3.81 7.25 15.06
N ASP A 243 -3.68 8.02 13.98
CA ASP A 243 -4.75 8.83 13.37
C ASP A 243 -5.61 8.07 12.36
N PHE A 244 -5.32 6.78 12.12
CA PHE A 244 -6.19 5.95 11.31
C PHE A 244 -7.58 5.89 11.94
N PRO A 245 -8.68 6.15 11.20
CA PRO A 245 -10.01 6.38 11.77
C PRO A 245 -10.51 5.28 12.69
N TYR A 246 -10.25 4.00 12.39
CA TYR A 246 -10.66 2.92 13.29
C TYR A 246 -9.83 2.86 14.59
N ALA A 247 -8.57 3.27 14.57
CA ALA A 247 -7.75 3.37 15.78
C ALA A 247 -8.14 4.61 16.60
N ASP A 248 -8.21 5.77 15.95
CA ASP A 248 -8.42 7.06 16.60
C ASP A 248 -9.86 7.25 17.13
N LEU A 249 -10.87 7.04 16.28
CA LEU A 249 -12.26 7.35 16.63
C LEU A 249 -12.77 6.48 17.77
N TYR A 250 -12.50 5.18 17.71
CA TYR A 250 -12.96 4.22 18.73
C TYR A 250 -12.24 4.43 20.07
N ARG A 251 -10.98 4.85 20.04
CA ARG A 251 -10.24 5.29 21.23
C ARG A 251 -10.84 6.56 21.83
N ARG A 252 -11.14 7.58 21.01
CA ARG A 252 -11.80 8.83 21.45
C ARG A 252 -13.19 8.59 22.04
N LEU A 253 -13.92 7.62 21.50
CA LEU A 253 -15.22 7.15 22.00
C LEU A 253 -15.12 6.16 23.18
N GLN A 254 -13.91 5.80 23.59
CA GLN A 254 -13.62 4.91 24.73
C GLN A 254 -14.25 3.51 24.62
N TYR A 255 -14.38 2.98 23.40
CA TYR A 255 -14.77 1.58 23.22
C TYR A 255 -13.70 0.65 23.79
N GLN A 256 -14.16 -0.43 24.46
CA GLN A 256 -13.28 -1.47 24.99
C GLN A 256 -12.88 -2.49 23.91
N GLU A 257 -13.79 -2.76 22.98
CA GLU A 257 -13.51 -3.53 21.77
C GLU A 257 -13.35 -2.60 20.56
N ASN A 258 -12.78 -3.10 19.46
CA ASN A 258 -12.62 -2.35 18.23
C ASN A 258 -13.02 -3.22 17.03
N PRO A 259 -13.73 -2.67 16.02
CA PRO A 259 -14.21 -3.48 14.90
C PRO A 259 -13.13 -3.78 13.85
N PHE A 260 -11.93 -3.21 14.02
CA PHE A 260 -10.83 -3.30 13.07
C PHE A 260 -9.49 -3.64 13.74
N MET A 261 -9.17 -2.95 14.84
CA MET A 261 -7.93 -3.09 15.60
C MET A 261 -8.06 -4.14 16.71
N GLY A 262 -6.96 -4.72 17.15
CA GLY A 262 -6.95 -5.68 18.25
C GLY A 262 -5.68 -6.52 18.31
N LEU A 263 -5.67 -7.49 19.22
CA LEU A 263 -4.60 -8.49 19.29
C LEU A 263 -4.85 -9.57 18.24
N PHE A 264 -3.85 -9.87 17.42
CA PHE A 264 -3.95 -10.96 16.45
C PHE A 264 -2.79 -11.96 16.54
N ALA A 265 -1.62 -11.64 15.97
CA ALA A 265 -0.46 -12.54 15.97
C ALA A 265 0.65 -12.00 16.90
N GLN A 266 1.85 -11.71 16.39
CA GLN A 266 2.98 -11.35 17.26
C GLN A 266 2.86 -9.96 17.89
N ASN A 267 2.12 -9.03 17.27
CA ASN A 267 1.85 -7.70 17.81
C ASN A 267 3.12 -6.92 18.23
N TYR A 268 4.20 -6.97 17.44
CA TYR A 268 5.51 -6.42 17.84
C TYR A 268 5.49 -4.94 18.23
N PHE A 269 4.56 -4.17 17.66
CA PHE A 269 4.44 -2.72 17.88
C PHE A 269 3.20 -2.35 18.70
N GLY A 270 2.59 -3.31 19.41
CA GLY A 270 1.37 -3.11 20.20
C GLY A 270 0.11 -3.56 19.45
N VAL A 271 -1.01 -2.88 19.69
CA VAL A 271 -2.30 -3.24 19.08
C VAL A 271 -2.17 -3.21 17.55
N SER A 272 -2.34 -4.38 16.94
CA SER A 272 -2.26 -4.59 15.50
C SER A 272 -3.64 -4.42 14.86
N THR A 273 -3.71 -4.57 13.54
CA THR A 273 -5.00 -4.79 12.89
C THR A 273 -5.48 -6.21 13.16
N ASP A 274 -6.73 -6.37 13.61
CA ASP A 274 -7.28 -7.65 14.02
C ASP A 274 -7.91 -8.40 12.84
N PHE A 275 -7.16 -9.31 12.24
CA PHE A 275 -7.66 -10.18 11.17
C PHE A 275 -8.71 -11.20 11.64
N ASN A 276 -9.06 -11.27 12.94
CA ASN A 276 -10.28 -11.97 13.38
C ASN A 276 -11.54 -11.22 12.96
N ARG A 277 -11.48 -9.90 12.74
CA ARG A 277 -12.60 -9.10 12.28
C ARG A 277 -12.78 -9.23 10.76
N THR A 278 -14.01 -9.53 10.34
CA THR A 278 -14.35 -9.65 8.91
C THR A 278 -14.06 -8.36 8.15
N LEU A 279 -14.33 -7.20 8.76
CA LEU A 279 -14.04 -5.90 8.17
C LEU A 279 -12.55 -5.72 7.86
N THR A 280 -11.65 -6.07 8.79
CA THR A 280 -10.20 -5.97 8.58
C THR A 280 -9.73 -6.82 7.40
N ARG A 281 -10.17 -8.08 7.33
CA ARG A 281 -9.83 -8.99 6.23
C ARG A 281 -10.30 -8.47 4.88
N ASP A 282 -11.56 -8.08 4.80
CA ASP A 282 -12.18 -7.62 3.57
C ASP A 282 -11.64 -6.24 3.15
N PHE A 283 -11.26 -5.38 4.11
CA PHE A 283 -10.61 -4.10 3.86
C PHE A 283 -9.27 -4.28 3.15
N PHE A 284 -8.33 -5.04 3.72
CA PHE A 284 -7.01 -5.22 3.11
C PHE A 284 -7.05 -6.01 1.80
N PHE A 285 -7.98 -6.97 1.68
CA PHE A 285 -8.24 -7.61 0.40
C PHE A 285 -8.71 -6.60 -0.66
N SER A 286 -9.64 -5.71 -0.30
CA SER A 286 -10.11 -4.66 -1.21
C SER A 286 -9.03 -3.64 -1.56
N VAL A 287 -8.11 -3.35 -0.64
CA VAL A 287 -6.92 -2.53 -0.90
C VAL A 287 -6.07 -3.21 -1.97
N ASN A 288 -5.71 -4.49 -1.80
CA ASN A 288 -4.96 -5.22 -2.82
C ASN A 288 -5.64 -5.16 -4.20
N LEU A 289 -6.95 -5.44 -4.26
CA LEU A 289 -7.69 -5.40 -5.51
C LEU A 289 -7.68 -3.99 -6.12
N HIS A 290 -7.83 -2.95 -5.29
CA HIS A 290 -7.81 -1.58 -5.76
C HIS A 290 -6.46 -1.24 -6.39
N TRP A 291 -5.35 -1.59 -5.75
CA TRP A 291 -4.02 -1.34 -6.27
C TRP A 291 -3.75 -2.05 -7.60
N LEU A 292 -4.11 -3.33 -7.69
CA LEU A 292 -3.96 -4.10 -8.93
C LEU A 292 -4.82 -3.56 -10.08
N ASN A 293 -6.06 -3.13 -9.82
CA ASN A 293 -6.97 -2.69 -10.88
C ASN A 293 -6.82 -1.21 -11.24
N THR A 294 -6.46 -0.36 -10.28
CA THR A 294 -6.41 1.09 -10.48
C THR A 294 -5.03 1.55 -10.91
N TYR A 295 -4.00 1.08 -10.21
CA TYR A 295 -2.64 1.56 -10.39
C TYR A 295 -1.80 0.60 -11.23
N HIS A 296 -2.36 -0.56 -11.62
CA HIS A 296 -1.74 -1.58 -12.47
C HIS A 296 -0.41 -2.15 -11.95
N ILE A 297 -0.12 -1.99 -10.66
CA ILE A 297 1.09 -2.56 -10.06
C ILE A 297 1.16 -4.08 -10.27
N ASP A 298 2.37 -4.62 -10.25
CA ASP A 298 2.67 -6.03 -10.50
C ASP A 298 2.66 -6.90 -9.24
N GLY A 299 2.57 -6.27 -8.06
CA GLY A 299 2.51 -7.03 -6.82
C GLY A 299 2.78 -6.20 -5.57
N PHE A 300 3.01 -6.93 -4.48
CA PHE A 300 3.17 -6.37 -3.15
C PHE A 300 4.39 -6.95 -2.45
N ARG A 301 5.11 -6.10 -1.70
CA ARG A 301 5.92 -6.52 -0.55
C ARG A 301 5.10 -6.26 0.69
N TYR A 302 4.92 -7.27 1.52
CA TYR A 302 4.09 -7.20 2.72
C TYR A 302 4.99 -7.00 3.92
N ASP A 303 4.88 -5.84 4.55
CA ASP A 303 5.66 -5.43 5.71
C ASP A 303 5.21 -6.16 6.97
N CYS A 304 6.19 -6.57 7.78
CA CYS A 304 6.04 -7.14 9.11
C CYS A 304 4.96 -8.24 9.19
N VAL A 305 5.05 -9.22 8.29
CA VAL A 305 4.12 -10.37 8.22
C VAL A 305 3.91 -11.08 9.56
N PRO A 306 4.90 -11.21 10.48
CA PRO A 306 4.66 -11.68 11.84
C PRO A 306 3.45 -11.09 12.57
N ASN A 307 3.08 -9.83 12.34
CA ASN A 307 1.95 -9.19 13.01
C ASN A 307 0.58 -9.73 12.58
N TYR A 308 0.53 -10.44 11.45
CA TYR A 308 -0.70 -10.98 10.88
C TYR A 308 -0.53 -12.38 10.29
N TRP A 309 0.52 -13.09 10.66
CA TRP A 309 0.70 -14.52 10.37
C TRP A 309 0.22 -15.39 11.54
N ASP A 310 -0.89 -16.09 11.34
CA ASP A 310 -1.49 -17.05 12.28
C ASP A 310 -1.39 -18.51 11.78
N GLY A 311 -0.53 -18.75 10.80
CA GLY A 311 -0.28 -20.07 10.20
C GLY A 311 -0.90 -20.26 8.82
N ALA A 312 -0.53 -21.36 8.16
CA ALA A 312 -0.86 -21.69 6.77
C ALA A 312 -2.37 -21.69 6.44
N LEU A 313 -3.19 -22.08 7.42
CA LEU A 313 -4.65 -22.18 7.31
C LEU A 313 -5.37 -21.11 8.13
N GLY A 314 -4.60 -20.14 8.64
CA GLY A 314 -5.08 -19.04 9.44
C GLY A 314 -5.90 -18.04 8.62
N MET A 315 -6.52 -17.09 9.29
CA MET A 315 -7.38 -16.09 8.66
C MET A 315 -6.63 -14.81 8.25
N GLY A 316 -5.38 -14.65 8.68
CA GLY A 316 -4.55 -13.49 8.44
C GLY A 316 -3.86 -13.54 7.07
N TYR A 317 -2.53 -13.43 7.09
CA TYR A 317 -1.68 -13.27 5.92
C TYR A 317 -1.88 -14.37 4.88
N ALA A 318 -1.81 -15.64 5.28
CA ALA A 318 -1.93 -16.79 4.37
C ALA A 318 -3.22 -16.73 3.54
N ASN A 319 -4.33 -16.38 4.19
CA ASN A 319 -5.64 -16.26 3.57
C ASN A 319 -5.74 -15.02 2.65
N LEU A 320 -5.11 -13.91 3.03
CA LEU A 320 -5.06 -12.69 2.20
C LEU A 320 -4.34 -12.93 0.87
N VAL A 321 -3.14 -13.52 0.92
CA VAL A 321 -2.34 -13.77 -0.30
C VAL A 321 -2.96 -14.85 -1.17
N PHE A 322 -3.64 -15.84 -0.56
CA PHE A 322 -4.43 -16.84 -1.28
C PHE A 322 -5.58 -16.18 -2.06
N HIS A 323 -6.42 -15.38 -1.38
CA HIS A 323 -7.55 -14.73 -2.03
C HIS A 323 -7.13 -13.72 -3.09
N THR A 324 -6.01 -13.02 -2.89
CA THR A 324 -5.45 -12.11 -3.89
C THR A 324 -4.99 -12.86 -5.13
N TYR A 325 -4.29 -13.97 -4.97
CA TYR A 325 -3.89 -14.84 -6.08
C TYR A 325 -5.11 -15.42 -6.82
N GLU A 326 -6.11 -15.94 -6.09
CA GLU A 326 -7.34 -16.49 -6.69
C GLU A 326 -8.10 -15.44 -7.51
N TYR A 327 -8.15 -14.20 -7.03
CA TYR A 327 -8.73 -13.10 -7.79
C TYR A 327 -8.00 -12.86 -9.12
N VAL A 328 -6.65 -12.83 -9.09
CA VAL A 328 -5.85 -12.68 -10.32
C VAL A 328 -6.09 -13.85 -11.27
N ARG A 329 -5.99 -15.08 -10.77
CA ARG A 329 -6.17 -16.30 -11.56
C ARG A 329 -7.53 -16.35 -12.24
N THR A 330 -8.59 -16.03 -11.51
CA THR A 330 -9.96 -16.01 -12.06
C THR A 330 -10.21 -14.85 -13.03
N SER A 331 -9.56 -13.70 -12.81
CA SER A 331 -9.62 -12.55 -13.74
C SER A 331 -8.97 -12.87 -15.09
N ILE A 332 -7.81 -13.54 -15.06
CA ILE A 332 -7.13 -14.05 -16.26
C ILE A 332 -8.01 -15.10 -16.96
N ALA A 333 -8.48 -16.11 -16.23
CA ALA A 333 -9.26 -17.21 -16.81
C ALA A 333 -10.57 -16.75 -17.46
N SER A 334 -11.16 -15.66 -16.96
CA SER A 334 -12.37 -15.04 -17.52
C SER A 334 -12.08 -14.03 -18.64
N LEU A 335 -10.81 -13.77 -18.97
CA LEU A 335 -10.36 -12.76 -19.93
C LEU A 335 -10.93 -11.36 -19.65
N THR A 336 -11.17 -11.04 -18.36
CA THR A 336 -11.84 -9.81 -17.96
C THR A 336 -10.86 -8.67 -17.70
N SER A 337 -9.78 -8.95 -16.98
CA SER A 337 -8.74 -7.99 -16.61
C SER A 337 -7.45 -8.71 -16.22
N LEU A 338 -6.41 -7.94 -15.89
CA LEU A 338 -5.17 -8.44 -15.28
C LEU A 338 -4.36 -9.43 -16.15
N SER A 339 -4.53 -9.36 -17.47
CA SER A 339 -3.76 -10.16 -18.44
C SER A 339 -2.24 -9.94 -18.37
N ARG A 340 -1.79 -8.85 -17.72
CA ARG A 340 -0.36 -8.63 -17.43
C ARG A 340 0.28 -9.76 -16.61
N PHE A 341 -0.51 -10.47 -15.81
CA PHE A 341 -0.04 -11.61 -15.02
C PHE A 341 -0.15 -12.95 -15.74
N ASP A 342 -0.80 -13.01 -16.91
CA ASP A 342 -1.02 -14.27 -17.63
C ASP A 342 0.28 -14.81 -18.23
N ALA A 343 0.63 -16.05 -17.87
CA ALA A 343 1.80 -16.74 -18.36
C ALA A 343 1.60 -18.27 -18.41
N PRO A 344 2.32 -18.98 -19.29
CA PRO A 344 2.17 -20.44 -19.47
C PRO A 344 2.41 -21.27 -18.21
N GLU A 345 3.29 -20.81 -17.32
CA GLU A 345 3.64 -21.45 -16.05
C GLU A 345 2.70 -21.09 -14.89
N GLY A 346 1.70 -20.23 -15.14
CA GLY A 346 0.74 -19.75 -14.14
C GLY A 346 0.85 -18.24 -13.89
N PRO A 347 -0.08 -17.66 -13.08
CA PRO A 347 -0.12 -16.22 -12.84
C PRO A 347 1.17 -15.66 -12.21
N ARG A 348 1.71 -14.58 -12.79
CA ARG A 348 2.93 -13.89 -12.34
C ARG A 348 2.70 -12.75 -11.35
N LEU A 349 1.63 -12.79 -10.56
CA LEU A 349 1.43 -11.83 -9.47
C LEU A 349 2.60 -11.91 -8.48
N ILE A 350 3.29 -10.80 -8.20
CA ILE A 350 4.42 -10.80 -7.26
C ILE A 350 3.90 -10.64 -5.82
N GLN A 351 4.25 -11.57 -4.93
CA GLN A 351 3.85 -11.52 -3.51
C GLN A 351 5.06 -11.84 -2.63
N ILE A 352 5.67 -10.79 -2.08
CA ILE A 352 6.88 -10.86 -1.26
C ILE A 352 6.49 -10.70 0.21
N ALA A 353 6.86 -11.65 1.06
CA ALA A 353 6.58 -11.59 2.49
C ALA A 353 7.81 -11.12 3.28
N GLU A 354 7.71 -10.11 4.13
CA GLU A 354 8.72 -9.88 5.16
C GLU A 354 8.46 -10.74 6.39
N GLN A 355 9.04 -11.94 6.37
CA GLN A 355 9.00 -12.90 7.48
C GLN A 355 10.43 -13.36 7.79
N LEU A 356 11.14 -12.55 8.58
CA LEU A 356 12.55 -12.76 8.86
C LEU A 356 12.83 -14.01 9.72
N GLU A 357 11.86 -14.45 10.51
CA GLU A 357 12.05 -15.56 11.46
C GLU A 357 11.94 -16.94 10.80
N ALA A 358 11.12 -17.05 9.76
CA ALA A 358 10.82 -18.31 9.08
C ALA A 358 10.45 -18.10 7.59
N PRO A 359 11.35 -17.53 6.76
CA PRO A 359 11.04 -17.22 5.37
C PRO A 359 10.71 -18.48 4.55
N GLU A 360 11.41 -19.60 4.77
CA GLU A 360 11.13 -20.85 4.05
C GLU A 360 9.73 -21.38 4.39
N GLN A 361 9.31 -21.27 5.65
CA GLN A 361 7.96 -21.68 6.07
C GLN A 361 6.89 -20.93 5.29
N ILE A 362 7.05 -19.61 5.10
CA ILE A 362 6.08 -18.81 4.34
C ILE A 362 6.01 -19.25 2.89
N LEU A 363 7.16 -19.52 2.26
CA LEU A 363 7.20 -20.00 0.88
C LEU A 363 6.53 -21.37 0.74
N GLU A 364 6.75 -22.28 1.69
CA GLU A 364 6.18 -23.62 1.70
C GLU A 364 4.70 -23.67 2.04
N GLN A 365 4.17 -22.68 2.77
CA GLN A 365 2.87 -22.76 3.43
C GLN A 365 1.89 -21.66 3.01
N SER A 366 2.26 -20.78 2.07
CA SER A 366 1.39 -19.70 1.60
C SER A 366 1.51 -19.48 0.09
N TYR A 367 0.62 -18.64 -0.45
CA TYR A 367 0.63 -18.20 -1.85
C TYR A 367 1.62 -17.04 -2.11
N SER A 368 2.48 -16.71 -1.14
CA SER A 368 3.65 -15.85 -1.35
C SER A 368 4.65 -16.57 -2.25
N ASN A 369 5.24 -15.85 -3.18
CA ASN A 369 6.26 -16.42 -4.09
C ASN A 369 7.66 -15.91 -3.81
N ALA A 370 7.83 -14.95 -2.92
CA ALA A 370 9.14 -14.49 -2.49
C ALA A 370 9.12 -14.07 -1.02
N THR A 371 10.30 -13.98 -0.41
CA THR A 371 10.47 -13.54 0.97
C THR A 371 11.58 -12.53 1.10
N TRP A 372 11.32 -11.44 1.80
CA TRP A 372 12.33 -10.51 2.27
C TRP A 372 13.04 -11.12 3.47
N GLN A 373 14.36 -11.32 3.38
CA GLN A 373 15.10 -12.12 4.37
C GLN A 373 16.56 -11.68 4.53
N ASN A 374 17.08 -11.79 5.76
CA ASN A 374 18.41 -11.30 6.14
C ASN A 374 19.56 -12.26 5.78
N ALA A 375 19.31 -13.36 5.06
CA ALA A 375 20.29 -14.44 4.90
C ALA A 375 21.57 -13.97 4.19
N THR A 376 21.44 -13.20 3.11
CA THR A 376 22.59 -12.63 2.39
C THR A 376 23.36 -11.62 3.23
N TYR A 377 22.67 -10.70 3.91
CA TYR A 377 23.28 -9.77 4.87
C TYR A 377 24.05 -10.52 5.98
N GLY A 378 23.43 -11.53 6.59
CA GLY A 378 24.03 -12.35 7.64
C GLY A 378 25.28 -13.10 7.15
N ALA A 379 25.24 -13.65 5.93
CA ALA A 379 26.39 -14.32 5.32
C ALA A 379 27.53 -13.33 5.02
N ALA A 380 27.21 -12.12 4.55
CA ALA A 380 28.20 -11.07 4.31
C ALA A 380 28.87 -10.61 5.62
N VAL A 381 28.09 -10.38 6.68
CA VAL A 381 28.60 -10.04 8.03
C VAL A 381 29.48 -11.17 8.57
N ALA A 382 29.07 -12.43 8.43
CA ALA A 382 29.88 -13.57 8.87
C ALA A 382 31.21 -13.65 8.10
N CYS A 383 31.18 -13.44 6.78
CA CYS A 383 32.38 -13.37 5.95
C CYS A 383 33.33 -12.27 6.43
N ALA A 384 32.82 -11.06 6.67
CA ALA A 384 33.59 -9.93 7.19
C ALA A 384 34.19 -10.20 8.58
N ARG A 385 33.55 -11.06 9.39
CA ARG A 385 34.05 -11.52 10.70
C ARG A 385 35.00 -12.72 10.62
N GLY A 386 35.42 -13.14 9.42
CA GLY A 386 36.43 -14.17 9.20
C GLY A 386 35.89 -15.52 8.74
N ALA A 387 34.58 -15.69 8.58
CA ALA A 387 33.99 -16.91 8.02
C ALA A 387 33.97 -16.86 6.48
N ALA A 388 35.12 -16.94 5.84
CA ALA A 388 35.28 -16.75 4.38
C ALA A 388 34.35 -17.63 3.51
N GLY A 389 33.93 -18.80 4.00
CA GLY A 389 33.01 -19.69 3.31
C GLY A 389 31.52 -19.34 3.45
N ALA A 390 31.14 -18.35 4.25
CA ALA A 390 29.73 -18.09 4.60
C ALA A 390 28.85 -17.78 3.38
N ILE A 391 29.33 -16.92 2.46
CA ILE A 391 28.60 -16.59 1.22
C ILE A 391 28.52 -17.80 0.30
N GLY A 392 29.63 -18.53 0.10
CA GLY A 392 29.63 -19.74 -0.71
C GLY A 392 28.69 -20.82 -0.17
N ASN A 393 28.65 -20.99 1.15
CA ASN A 393 27.74 -21.90 1.83
C ASN A 393 26.27 -21.47 1.67
N LEU A 394 25.97 -20.17 1.72
CA LEU A 394 24.63 -19.66 1.43
C LEU A 394 24.24 -19.95 -0.03
N GLY A 395 25.13 -19.68 -0.99
CA GLY A 395 24.88 -19.99 -2.40
C GLY A 395 24.61 -21.49 -2.63
N GLN A 396 25.31 -22.38 -1.93
CA GLN A 396 25.00 -23.81 -1.96
C GLN A 396 23.62 -24.13 -1.38
N ARG A 397 23.15 -23.41 -0.34
CA ARG A 397 21.78 -23.59 0.19
C ARG A 397 20.71 -23.14 -0.78
N LEU A 398 20.93 -22.02 -1.46
CA LEU A 398 19.99 -21.47 -2.44
C LEU A 398 19.83 -22.35 -3.69
N GLY A 399 20.80 -23.21 -4.00
CA GLY A 399 20.70 -24.17 -5.11
C GLY A 399 20.90 -25.62 -4.69
N ALA A 400 22.17 -26.03 -4.50
CA ALA A 400 22.57 -27.44 -4.36
C ALA A 400 22.02 -28.18 -3.12
N LEU A 401 21.62 -27.48 -2.05
CA LEU A 401 21.09 -28.04 -0.81
C LEU A 401 19.60 -27.75 -0.60
N GLY A 402 18.91 -27.25 -1.65
CA GLY A 402 17.46 -27.22 -1.78
C GLY A 402 16.77 -26.12 -0.98
N TYR A 403 16.86 -24.87 -1.45
CA TYR A 403 15.90 -23.86 -1.07
C TYR A 403 14.55 -24.13 -1.75
N VAL A 404 13.47 -23.57 -1.22
CA VAL A 404 12.12 -23.77 -1.75
C VAL A 404 12.02 -23.05 -3.10
N GLU A 405 12.11 -23.81 -4.20
CA GLU A 405 11.98 -23.30 -5.58
C GLU A 405 10.55 -23.45 -6.11
N GLN A 406 9.80 -24.39 -5.55
CA GLN A 406 8.40 -24.64 -5.88
C GLN A 406 7.65 -25.13 -4.64
N ALA A 407 6.38 -24.78 -4.53
CA ALA A 407 5.48 -25.37 -3.55
C ALA A 407 4.13 -25.67 -4.19
N THR A 408 3.51 -26.78 -3.78
CA THR A 408 2.20 -27.20 -4.28
C THR A 408 1.14 -26.96 -3.22
N HIS A 409 0.14 -26.14 -3.55
CA HIS A 409 -0.98 -25.80 -2.68
C HIS A 409 -2.29 -26.09 -3.42
N ASN A 410 -3.20 -26.85 -2.82
CA ASN A 410 -4.50 -27.17 -3.41
C ASN A 410 -4.42 -27.74 -4.85
N GLY A 411 -3.34 -28.46 -5.17
CA GLY A 411 -3.10 -29.02 -6.50
C GLY A 411 -2.44 -28.06 -7.51
N GLU A 412 -2.14 -26.82 -7.12
CA GLU A 412 -1.42 -25.85 -7.93
C GLU A 412 0.04 -25.77 -7.51
N THR A 413 0.96 -25.94 -8.46
CA THR A 413 2.39 -25.78 -8.23
C THR A 413 2.79 -24.35 -8.57
N MET A 414 3.32 -23.64 -7.58
CA MET A 414 3.77 -22.26 -7.72
C MET A 414 5.29 -22.20 -7.71
N VAL A 415 5.85 -21.39 -8.59
CA VAL A 415 7.27 -21.01 -8.53
C VAL A 415 7.52 -20.13 -7.31
N LYS A 416 8.62 -20.39 -6.62
CA LYS A 416 9.09 -19.66 -5.45
C LYS A 416 10.50 -19.13 -5.73
N ALA A 417 10.75 -17.89 -5.35
CA ALA A 417 12.03 -17.23 -5.52
C ALA A 417 12.59 -16.85 -4.14
N PRO A 418 13.82 -17.27 -3.79
CA PRO A 418 14.55 -16.68 -2.66
C PRO A 418 14.91 -15.25 -3.00
N LEU A 419 14.04 -14.28 -2.72
CA LEU A 419 14.43 -12.88 -2.83
C LEU A 419 15.53 -12.63 -1.78
N GLN A 420 16.65 -12.10 -2.25
CA GLN A 420 17.81 -11.75 -1.43
C GLN A 420 18.17 -10.30 -1.71
N TYR A 421 18.57 -9.58 -0.67
CA TYR A 421 19.07 -8.23 -0.81
C TYR A 421 20.48 -8.12 -0.20
N ILE A 422 21.24 -7.17 -0.72
CA ILE A 422 22.56 -6.81 -0.19
C ILE A 422 22.41 -5.57 0.71
N GLU A 423 21.57 -4.63 0.29
CA GLU A 423 21.21 -3.42 1.03
C GLU A 423 19.69 -3.26 1.02
N ASN A 424 19.15 -2.71 2.10
CA ASN A 424 17.76 -2.34 2.22
C ASN A 424 17.57 -1.23 3.27
N HIS A 425 16.34 -0.76 3.47
CA HIS A 425 16.04 0.27 4.47
C HIS A 425 16.13 -0.20 5.94
N ASP A 426 16.00 -1.50 6.22
CA ASP A 426 16.04 -2.07 7.58
C ASP A 426 17.45 -2.10 8.19
N HIS A 427 18.47 -2.24 7.35
CA HIS A 427 19.87 -2.37 7.78
C HIS A 427 20.69 -1.15 7.38
N SER A 428 21.59 -0.73 8.26
CA SER A 428 22.61 0.24 7.87
C SER A 428 23.39 -0.30 6.67
N ARG A 429 23.63 0.57 5.67
CA ARG A 429 24.46 0.21 4.51
C ARG A 429 25.74 -0.44 4.98
N PHE A 430 26.12 -1.53 4.33
CA PHE A 430 27.36 -2.23 4.62
C PHE A 430 28.53 -1.36 4.15
N LEU A 431 28.86 -0.33 4.92
CA LEU A 431 30.07 0.46 4.77
C LEU A 431 31.22 -0.36 5.31
N CYS A 432 31.77 -1.23 4.46
CA CYS A 432 33.08 -1.78 4.73
C CYS A 432 34.09 -0.63 4.55
N GLU A 433 34.64 -0.10 5.64
CA GLU A 433 35.91 0.63 5.55
C GLU A 433 36.94 -0.37 5.05
N PHE A 434 37.13 -0.43 3.73
CA PHE A 434 38.29 -1.06 3.16
C PHE A 434 39.49 -0.24 3.62
N SER A 435 40.12 -0.66 4.71
CA SER A 435 41.49 -0.24 4.96
C SER A 435 42.27 -0.65 3.71
N LEU A 436 42.91 0.30 3.04
CA LEU A 436 43.73 0.12 1.85
C LEU A 436 44.92 -0.82 2.16
N ARG A 437 44.67 -2.11 2.39
CA ARG A 437 45.71 -3.12 2.37
C ARG A 437 45.95 -3.46 0.91
N HIS A 438 46.73 -2.60 0.26
CA HIS A 438 47.35 -2.84 -1.04
C HIS A 438 48.08 -4.19 -1.00
N ARG A 439 47.44 -5.25 -1.52
CA ARG A 439 48.09 -6.55 -1.68
C ARG A 439 48.54 -6.81 -3.11
N ASP A 440 48.01 -6.08 -4.10
CA ASP A 440 48.11 -6.49 -5.51
C ASP A 440 48.13 -5.34 -6.54
N TRP A 441 48.21 -4.07 -6.13
CA TRP A 441 48.32 -2.92 -7.05
C TRP A 441 47.16 -2.76 -8.06
N ASN A 442 45.97 -3.32 -7.74
CA ASN A 442 44.81 -3.20 -8.61
C ASN A 442 44.24 -1.77 -8.58
N LEU A 443 44.29 -1.07 -9.72
CA LEU A 443 43.86 0.32 -9.87
C LEU A 443 42.34 0.52 -9.64
N LEU A 444 41.52 -0.52 -9.74
CA LEU A 444 40.07 -0.45 -9.49
C LEU A 444 39.71 -0.09 -8.03
N PHE A 445 40.62 -0.32 -7.08
CA PHE A 445 40.41 0.05 -5.67
C PHE A 445 41.02 1.42 -5.29
N ALA A 446 41.52 2.17 -6.28
CA ALA A 446 42.08 3.51 -6.05
C ALA A 446 40.99 4.60 -5.93
N GLU A 447 39.75 4.33 -6.32
CA GLU A 447 38.65 5.28 -6.23
C GLU A 447 38.01 5.27 -4.84
N GLY A 448 38.58 6.05 -3.93
CA GLY A 448 38.07 6.24 -2.57
C GLY A 448 38.23 7.65 -2.02
N ASP A 449 38.69 8.62 -2.82
CA ASP A 449 38.70 10.03 -2.42
C ASP A 449 37.53 10.77 -3.09
N ARG A 450 36.49 11.07 -2.29
CA ARG A 450 35.29 11.82 -2.70
C ARG A 450 35.34 13.29 -2.25
N THR A 451 36.52 13.87 -2.06
CA THR A 451 36.67 15.28 -1.64
C THR A 451 36.68 16.30 -2.79
N GLN A 452 36.09 15.98 -3.94
CA GLN A 452 35.81 16.97 -4.99
C GLN A 452 34.34 17.37 -5.04
#